data_AF-A0A8J2MGR5-F1
#
_entry.id   AF-A0A8J2MGR5-F1
#
_cell.length_a   1.000
_cell.length_b   1.000
_cell.length_c   1.000
_cell.angle_alpha   90.00
_cell.angle_beta   90.00
_cell.angle_gamma   90.00
#
_symmetry.space_group_name_H-M   'P 1'
#
loop_
_entity.id
_entity.type
_entity.pdbx_description
1 polymer ?
#
loop_
_entity_poly.entity_id
_entity_poly.type
_entity_poly.pdbx_seq_one_letter_code
_entity_poly.pdbx_strand_id
1 'polypeptide(L)'
;MERVTNVFCGGGGGGGGGGGVAYMSIQNTNANQIPEKPSRSIPMSISNSINVVNSKSSSNTSTAVRTKIGRGKIRMRNISFASCGTPGYIPPISWEQLMLDELFLSRFFLYFNVSERKILAQVCTRWRDVLYARPRFWAGLVPVVRCREIRGMASGSRTKLYASLVRRGFHSLVLLGAADEDIPELTHGFPMAQRHIHSLSLRCCSVTDRGLETLLDHLQALFELELAGCNEVTEAGLWACLTPRIVSLSLSDCINVADEAVGAVAQLLPSLYEFSLQAYHVTDAALGYFSAKQSSSLTFLPYFCCKVQE
;
A
#
# COMPACT_ATOMS: atom_id res chain seq x y z
N MET A 1 -28.46 5.58 17.26
CA MET A 1 -27.04 5.38 17.59
C MET A 1 -26.75 3.89 17.55
N GLU A 2 -26.37 3.36 16.38
CA GLU A 2 -25.95 1.96 16.25
C GLU A 2 -24.44 1.86 16.39
N ARG A 3 -23.96 0.83 17.09
CA ARG A 3 -22.53 0.64 17.35
C ARG A 3 -21.83 0.27 16.04
N VAL A 4 -20.88 1.09 15.63
CA VAL A 4 -19.96 0.78 14.52
C VAL A 4 -19.25 -0.53 14.87
N THR A 5 -19.40 -1.53 14.01
CA THR A 5 -18.85 -2.87 14.23
C THR A 5 -17.32 -2.83 14.14
N ASN A 6 -16.67 -3.27 15.22
CA ASN A 6 -15.22 -3.34 15.32
C ASN A 6 -14.69 -4.39 14.34
N VAL A 7 -14.02 -3.95 13.27
CA VAL A 7 -13.10 -4.80 12.51
C VAL A 7 -11.71 -4.52 13.05
N PHE A 8 -11.33 -5.25 14.10
CA PHE A 8 -10.02 -5.13 14.71
C PHE A 8 -8.92 -5.52 13.72
N CYS A 9 -7.96 -4.63 13.51
CA CYS A 9 -6.59 -5.09 13.27
C CYS A 9 -6.07 -5.58 14.62
N GLY A 10 -5.62 -6.83 14.69
CA GLY A 10 -5.21 -7.47 15.95
C GLY A 10 -4.12 -6.69 16.68
N GLY A 11 -4.44 -6.27 17.91
CA GLY A 11 -3.50 -5.77 18.89
C GLY A 11 -3.89 -6.34 20.25
N GLY A 12 -3.10 -7.27 20.76
CA GLY A 12 -3.29 -7.91 22.05
C GLY A 12 -1.96 -8.47 22.52
N GLY A 13 -1.47 -7.99 23.66
CA GLY A 13 -0.23 -8.46 24.26
C GLY A 13 -0.48 -9.09 25.63
N GLY A 14 0.42 -9.99 26.03
CA GLY A 14 0.53 -10.45 27.42
C GLY A 14 0.71 -11.96 27.59
N GLY A 15 1.90 -12.36 28.07
CA GLY A 15 2.00 -13.50 29.00
C GLY A 15 2.56 -14.84 28.50
N GLY A 16 3.89 -14.92 28.35
CA GLY A 16 4.74 -16.02 28.88
C GLY A 16 4.65 -17.45 28.31
N GLY A 17 5.81 -18.00 27.90
CA GLY A 17 6.07 -19.44 28.03
C GLY A 17 6.76 -20.18 26.86
N GLY A 18 8.09 -20.02 26.73
CA GLY A 18 8.99 -21.08 26.22
C GLY A 18 9.05 -21.39 24.72
N GLY A 19 10.26 -21.73 24.23
CA GLY A 19 10.48 -22.33 22.90
C GLY A 19 10.92 -21.36 21.80
N GLY A 20 12.14 -20.83 21.89
CA GLY A 20 12.68 -19.94 20.87
C GLY A 20 13.27 -20.68 19.67
N VAL A 21 12.93 -20.24 18.45
CA VAL A 21 13.69 -20.50 17.22
C VAL A 21 13.90 -19.14 16.54
N ALA A 22 15.15 -18.73 16.37
CA ALA A 22 15.48 -17.37 15.94
C ALA A 22 15.43 -17.23 14.41
N TYR A 23 14.50 -16.41 13.91
CA TYR A 23 14.58 -15.88 12.55
C TYR A 23 15.37 -14.57 12.55
N MET A 24 16.48 -14.53 11.81
CA MET A 24 17.27 -13.30 11.66
C MET A 24 16.52 -12.27 10.82
N SER A 25 16.36 -11.07 11.37
CA SER A 25 15.90 -9.91 10.61
C SER A 25 17.04 -9.36 9.75
N ILE A 26 16.93 -9.47 8.43
CA ILE A 26 17.83 -8.77 7.52
C ILE A 26 17.55 -7.27 7.65
N GLN A 27 18.46 -6.57 8.31
CA GLN A 27 18.58 -5.13 8.19
C GLN A 27 19.28 -4.81 6.87
N ASN A 28 18.68 -3.94 6.05
CA ASN A 28 19.48 -3.10 5.16
C ASN A 28 19.03 -1.65 5.29
N THR A 29 19.97 -0.75 5.00
CA THR A 29 20.00 0.63 5.48
C THR A 29 19.77 1.64 4.36
N ASN A 30 19.66 2.92 4.73
CA ASN A 30 19.66 4.09 3.85
C ASN A 30 18.45 4.31 2.92
N ALA A 31 17.37 4.85 3.49
CA ALA A 31 16.45 5.74 2.80
C ALA A 31 15.98 6.90 3.69
N ASN A 32 16.91 7.51 4.45
CA ASN A 32 16.62 8.68 5.29
C ASN A 32 16.63 9.96 4.43
N GLN A 33 15.62 10.14 3.59
CA GLN A 33 15.33 11.42 2.94
C GLN A 33 13.95 11.92 3.37
N ILE A 34 13.99 12.95 4.21
CA ILE A 34 12.83 13.73 4.65
C ILE A 34 12.38 14.58 3.45
N PRO A 35 11.12 14.50 2.98
CA PRO A 35 10.61 15.49 2.04
C PRO A 35 10.55 16.85 2.75
N GLU A 36 11.26 17.84 2.23
CA GLU A 36 11.26 19.19 2.83
C GLU A 36 9.84 19.75 2.90
N LYS A 37 9.46 20.22 4.10
CA LYS A 37 8.21 20.96 4.28
C LYS A 37 8.33 22.30 3.55
N PRO A 38 7.31 22.78 2.82
CA PRO A 38 7.35 24.11 2.24
C PRO A 38 7.58 25.15 3.34
N SER A 39 8.70 25.84 3.25
CA SER A 39 9.19 26.78 4.26
C SER A 39 8.26 27.98 4.40
N ARG A 40 7.94 28.37 5.64
CA ARG A 40 7.19 29.61 5.91
C ARG A 40 8.03 30.81 5.46
N SER A 41 7.51 31.57 4.50
CA SER A 41 8.11 32.84 4.08
C SER A 41 8.08 33.86 5.23
N ILE A 42 9.25 34.17 5.77
CA ILE A 42 9.43 35.31 6.69
C ILE A 42 9.49 36.59 5.84
N PRO A 43 8.72 37.65 6.15
CA PRO A 43 8.87 38.92 5.44
C PRO A 43 10.19 39.57 5.82
N MET A 44 11.13 39.69 4.87
CA MET A 44 12.36 40.43 5.07
C MET A 44 12.06 41.93 5.21
N SER A 45 12.65 42.56 6.23
CA SER A 45 12.68 44.01 6.38
C SER A 45 13.65 44.63 5.37
N ILE A 46 13.14 45.30 4.35
CA ILE A 46 13.96 46.11 3.44
C ILE A 46 14.36 47.40 4.16
N SER A 47 15.61 47.48 4.60
CA SER A 47 16.25 48.69 5.09
C SER A 47 16.85 49.48 3.93
N ASN A 48 16.09 50.43 3.37
CA ASN A 48 16.64 51.39 2.41
C ASN A 48 17.28 52.57 3.15
N SER A 49 18.62 52.62 3.11
CA SER A 49 19.39 53.82 3.45
C SER A 49 19.26 54.87 2.35
N ILE A 50 18.88 56.08 2.72
CA ILE A 50 18.83 57.23 1.80
C ILE A 50 20.21 57.89 1.77
N ASN A 51 20.79 58.02 0.58
CA ASN A 51 21.90 58.95 0.33
C ASN A 51 21.37 60.21 -0.36
N VAL A 52 21.79 61.37 0.15
CA VAL A 52 21.25 62.69 -0.21
C VAL A 52 22.03 63.30 -1.38
N VAL A 53 21.32 63.73 -2.43
CA VAL A 53 21.77 64.79 -3.33
C VAL A 53 20.62 65.78 -3.53
N ASN A 54 20.96 67.07 -3.64
CA ASN A 54 20.10 68.21 -3.33
C ASN A 54 19.76 69.06 -4.58
N SER A 55 18.48 69.37 -4.82
CA SER A 55 18.08 70.59 -5.53
C SER A 55 16.60 70.97 -5.36
N LYS A 56 16.35 72.11 -4.70
CA LYS A 56 15.33 73.17 -4.94
C LYS A 56 14.02 72.74 -5.66
N SER A 57 12.81 72.98 -5.15
CA SER A 57 12.23 74.30 -4.80
C SER A 57 10.76 74.16 -4.31
N SER A 58 10.23 75.17 -3.56
CA SER A 58 8.80 75.59 -3.41
C SER A 58 7.65 74.58 -3.72
N SER A 59 6.58 74.37 -2.94
CA SER A 59 6.01 74.93 -1.69
C SER A 59 4.75 74.07 -1.31
N ASN A 60 3.83 74.31 -0.36
CA ASN A 60 3.56 75.42 0.56
C ASN A 60 2.70 75.01 1.80
N THR A 61 2.52 75.93 2.76
CA THR A 61 1.40 76.09 3.74
C THR A 61 0.61 74.90 4.34
N SER A 62 0.72 74.78 5.69
CA SER A 62 -0.39 74.67 6.68
C SER A 62 -1.26 73.39 6.76
N THR A 63 -1.75 72.89 7.91
CA THR A 63 -1.81 73.40 9.29
C THR A 63 -1.89 72.25 10.32
N ALA A 64 -1.79 72.56 11.61
CA ALA A 64 -1.83 71.61 12.74
C ALA A 64 -3.20 70.95 13.00
N VAL A 65 -3.22 69.85 13.79
CA VAL A 65 -3.84 69.79 15.14
C VAL A 65 -3.65 68.39 15.78
N ARG A 66 -3.83 68.33 17.11
CA ARG A 66 -3.35 67.34 18.09
C ARG A 66 -4.48 66.41 18.59
N THR A 67 -4.11 65.24 19.15
CA THR A 67 -4.96 64.30 19.96
C THR A 67 -6.11 63.59 19.21
N LYS A 68 -6.61 62.41 19.62
CA LYS A 68 -6.64 61.74 20.94
C LYS A 68 -6.72 60.20 20.81
N ILE A 69 -6.47 59.48 21.91
CA ILE A 69 -6.48 58.01 22.00
C ILE A 69 -7.91 57.42 21.89
N GLY A 70 -8.07 56.30 21.17
CA GLY A 70 -9.31 55.52 21.11
C GLY A 70 -9.03 54.01 20.98
N ARG A 71 -9.66 53.19 21.84
CA ARG A 71 -9.48 51.72 21.89
C ARG A 71 -10.02 51.04 20.62
N GLY A 72 -9.14 50.46 19.80
CA GLY A 72 -9.52 49.73 18.58
C GLY A 72 -9.46 48.21 18.75
N LYS A 73 -10.58 47.52 18.45
CA LYS A 73 -10.63 46.05 18.37
C LYS A 73 -9.64 45.52 17.32
N ILE A 74 -8.88 44.48 17.63
CA ILE A 74 -8.09 43.75 16.64
C ILE A 74 -9.06 43.01 15.70
N ARG A 75 -9.34 43.63 14.55
CA ARG A 75 -10.10 43.04 13.45
C ARG A 75 -9.19 41.98 12.80
N MET A 76 -9.42 40.70 13.09
CA MET A 76 -8.75 39.63 12.34
C MET A 76 -8.97 39.86 10.85
N ARG A 77 -7.88 40.01 10.10
CA ARG A 77 -7.95 40.06 8.64
C ARG A 77 -8.33 38.67 8.15
N ASN A 78 -9.50 38.54 7.53
CA ASN A 78 -9.82 37.36 6.74
C ASN A 78 -8.74 37.20 5.68
N ILE A 79 -7.89 36.19 5.84
CA ILE A 79 -7.04 35.70 4.75
C ILE A 79 -8.00 35.01 3.79
N SER A 80 -8.32 35.69 2.70
CA SER A 80 -9.13 35.09 1.63
C SER A 80 -8.29 33.97 0.99
N PHE A 81 -8.64 32.72 1.30
CA PHE A 81 -8.17 31.59 0.51
C PHE A 81 -8.77 31.74 -0.89
N ALA A 82 -7.92 32.11 -1.85
CA ALA A 82 -8.33 32.31 -3.23
C ALA A 82 -9.03 31.06 -3.77
N SER A 83 -10.25 31.25 -4.26
CA SER A 83 -11.06 30.18 -4.85
C SER A 83 -10.47 29.76 -6.20
N CYS A 84 -9.54 28.80 -6.17
CA CYS A 84 -9.35 27.87 -7.28
C CYS A 84 -10.50 26.84 -7.23
N GLY A 85 -11.73 27.34 -7.40
CA GLY A 85 -12.96 26.62 -7.12
C GLY A 85 -13.43 25.78 -8.30
N THR A 86 -13.59 24.48 -8.08
CA THR A 86 -14.56 23.67 -8.83
C THR A 86 -15.93 24.37 -8.80
N PRO A 87 -16.64 24.49 -9.94
CA PRO A 87 -17.94 25.18 -10.00
C PRO A 87 -18.92 24.64 -8.94
N GLY A 88 -19.51 25.55 -8.16
CA GLY A 88 -20.50 25.20 -7.12
C GLY A 88 -19.94 24.80 -5.75
N TYR A 89 -18.62 24.84 -5.51
CA TYR A 89 -18.09 24.59 -4.16
C TYR A 89 -18.42 25.74 -3.20
N ILE A 90 -19.14 25.42 -2.12
CA ILE A 90 -19.41 26.32 -0.99
C ILE A 90 -18.43 25.96 0.14
N PRO A 91 -17.52 26.87 0.56
CA PRO A 91 -16.59 26.57 1.62
C PRO A 91 -17.31 26.41 2.97
N PRO A 92 -16.91 25.45 3.81
CA PRO A 92 -17.54 25.22 5.12
C PRO A 92 -17.35 26.40 6.06
N ILE A 93 -18.42 26.77 6.77
CA ILE A 93 -18.45 27.95 7.67
C ILE A 93 -18.38 27.60 9.16
N SER A 94 -18.54 26.32 9.53
CA SER A 94 -18.36 25.82 10.89
C SER A 94 -17.27 24.74 10.95
N TRP A 95 -16.70 24.53 12.15
CA TRP A 95 -15.75 23.44 12.38
C TRP A 95 -16.33 22.07 12.05
N GLU A 96 -17.58 21.82 12.39
CA GLU A 96 -18.28 20.55 12.13
C GLU A 96 -18.40 20.28 10.62
N GLN A 97 -18.73 21.31 9.83
CA GLN A 97 -18.76 21.23 8.37
C GLN A 97 -17.35 21.01 7.80
N LEU A 98 -16.34 21.73 8.31
CA LEU A 98 -14.95 21.60 7.86
C LEU A 98 -14.41 20.19 8.09
N MET A 99 -14.68 19.59 9.25
CA MET A 99 -14.25 18.23 9.57
C MET A 99 -15.07 17.14 8.84
N LEU A 100 -16.03 17.49 7.98
CA LEU A 100 -16.76 16.58 7.10
C LEU A 100 -16.59 16.92 5.61
N ASP A 101 -16.00 18.08 5.29
CA ASP A 101 -15.77 18.56 3.93
C ASP A 101 -14.73 17.70 3.20
N GLU A 102 -15.07 17.29 1.99
CA GLU A 102 -14.25 16.35 1.24
C GLU A 102 -12.97 16.98 0.69
N LEU A 103 -13.03 18.24 0.24
CA LEU A 103 -11.88 18.92 -0.32
C LEU A 103 -10.86 19.24 0.79
N PHE A 104 -11.32 19.73 1.94
CA PHE A 104 -10.48 19.90 3.12
C PHE A 104 -9.87 18.58 3.56
N LEU A 105 -10.67 17.55 3.83
CA LEU A 105 -10.18 16.25 4.32
C LEU A 105 -9.20 15.60 3.32
N SER A 106 -9.41 15.75 2.01
CA SER A 106 -8.48 15.26 0.98
C SER A 106 -7.06 15.86 1.08
N ARG A 107 -6.96 17.11 1.53
CA ARG A 107 -5.68 17.81 1.73
C ARG A 107 -5.15 17.58 3.14
N PHE A 108 -6.02 17.54 4.15
CA PHE A 108 -5.69 17.27 5.54
C PHE A 108 -5.02 15.90 5.71
N PHE A 109 -5.55 14.84 5.07
CA PHE A 109 -4.98 13.50 5.18
C PHE A 109 -3.61 13.31 4.51
N LEU A 110 -3.15 14.27 3.68
CA LEU A 110 -1.77 14.25 3.14
C LEU A 110 -0.71 14.47 4.22
N TYR A 111 -1.03 15.21 5.30
CA TYR A 111 -0.09 15.51 6.39
C TYR A 111 0.20 14.32 7.31
N PHE A 112 -0.57 13.24 7.19
CA PHE A 112 -0.47 12.04 8.02
C PHE A 112 0.19 10.89 7.25
N ASN A 113 0.96 10.07 7.94
CA ASN A 113 1.53 8.85 7.39
C ASN A 113 0.47 7.73 7.28
N VAL A 114 0.81 6.63 6.60
CA VAL A 114 -0.16 5.55 6.33
C VAL A 114 -0.62 4.82 7.61
N SER A 115 0.22 4.79 8.65
CA SER A 115 -0.16 4.22 9.96
C SER A 115 -1.18 5.08 10.69
N GLU A 116 -1.01 6.39 10.68
CA GLU A 116 -1.99 7.35 11.22
C GLU A 116 -3.31 7.30 10.44
N ARG A 117 -3.26 7.24 9.10
CA ARG A 117 -4.47 7.12 8.25
C ARG A 117 -5.32 5.90 8.59
N LYS A 118 -4.73 4.77 9.02
CA LYS A 118 -5.49 3.60 9.54
C LYS A 118 -6.32 3.93 10.78
N ILE A 119 -5.80 4.79 11.67
CA ILE A 119 -6.49 5.24 12.89
C ILE A 119 -7.57 6.28 12.52
N LEU A 120 -7.23 7.26 11.66
CA LEU A 120 -8.16 8.30 11.21
C LEU A 120 -9.40 7.72 10.47
N ALA A 121 -9.24 6.59 9.77
CA ALA A 121 -10.35 5.86 9.13
C ALA A 121 -11.35 5.22 10.13
N GLN A 122 -11.07 5.25 11.43
CA GLN A 122 -11.95 4.75 12.49
C GLN A 122 -12.82 5.86 13.11
N VAL A 123 -12.44 7.14 12.95
CA VAL A 123 -13.10 8.30 13.59
C VAL A 123 -14.58 8.41 13.23
N CYS A 124 -14.90 8.37 11.93
CA CYS A 124 -16.28 8.32 11.45
C CYS A 124 -16.36 7.71 10.04
N THR A 125 -17.57 7.41 9.58
CA THR A 125 -17.82 6.89 8.22
C THR A 125 -17.33 7.84 7.14
N ARG A 126 -17.59 9.14 7.26
CA ARG A 126 -17.15 10.14 6.27
C ARG A 126 -15.64 10.16 6.08
N TRP A 127 -14.87 10.11 7.17
CA TRP A 127 -13.40 10.08 7.10
C TRP A 127 -12.91 8.79 6.44
N ARG A 128 -13.51 7.65 6.80
CA ARG A 128 -13.24 6.35 6.17
C ARG A 128 -13.50 6.38 4.67
N ASP A 129 -14.64 6.92 4.24
CA ASP A 129 -15.01 6.99 2.83
C ASP A 129 -14.05 7.88 2.03
N VAL A 130 -13.70 9.05 2.58
CA VAL A 130 -12.78 10.03 1.97
C VAL A 130 -11.33 9.50 1.90
N LEU A 131 -10.91 8.70 2.89
CA LEU A 131 -9.62 8.00 2.90
C LEU A 131 -9.61 6.78 1.95
N TYR A 132 -10.68 5.99 1.92
CA TYR A 132 -10.73 4.77 1.11
C TYR A 132 -10.83 5.13 -0.37
N ALA A 133 -11.69 6.08 -0.76
CA ALA A 133 -11.90 6.49 -2.15
C ALA A 133 -10.67 7.10 -2.88
N ARG A 134 -9.50 7.17 -2.23
CA ARG A 134 -8.26 7.72 -2.81
C ARG A 134 -7.10 6.73 -2.64
N PRO A 135 -6.85 5.85 -3.63
CA PRO A 135 -5.77 4.86 -3.58
C PRO A 135 -4.38 5.44 -3.28
N ARG A 136 -4.12 6.69 -3.69
CA ARG A 136 -2.87 7.42 -3.36
C ARG A 136 -2.52 7.46 -1.87
N PHE A 137 -3.50 7.31 -0.96
CA PHE A 137 -3.26 7.30 0.48
C PHE A 137 -2.72 5.95 1.00
N TRP A 138 -2.82 4.90 0.18
CA TRP A 138 -2.48 3.51 0.49
C TRP A 138 -1.41 2.93 -0.45
N ALA A 139 -0.90 3.75 -1.39
CA ALA A 139 0.17 3.37 -2.31
C ALA A 139 1.41 2.88 -1.54
N GLY A 140 2.06 1.84 -2.06
CA GLY A 140 3.21 1.18 -1.42
C GLY A 140 2.86 0.25 -0.25
N LEU A 141 1.58 0.05 0.08
CA LEU A 141 1.16 -1.04 0.97
C LEU A 141 0.65 -2.24 0.17
N VAL A 142 0.91 -3.43 0.70
CA VAL A 142 0.23 -4.68 0.32
C VAL A 142 -0.60 -5.17 1.51
N PRO A 143 -1.91 -5.45 1.35
CA PRO A 143 -2.72 -6.05 2.40
C PRO A 143 -2.32 -7.51 2.65
N VAL A 144 -2.11 -7.85 3.92
CA VAL A 144 -1.91 -9.23 4.37
C VAL A 144 -3.17 -9.71 5.07
N VAL A 145 -3.79 -10.77 4.53
CA VAL A 145 -4.97 -11.43 5.09
C VAL A 145 -4.51 -12.73 5.74
N ARG A 146 -4.71 -12.85 7.06
CA ARG A 146 -4.42 -14.09 7.79
C ARG A 146 -5.66 -14.97 7.78
N CYS A 147 -5.65 -16.01 6.95
CA CYS A 147 -6.83 -16.86 6.72
C CYS A 147 -7.37 -17.48 8.02
N ARG A 148 -6.46 -17.98 8.88
CA ARG A 148 -6.82 -18.52 10.20
C ARG A 148 -7.56 -17.53 11.11
N GLU A 149 -7.26 -16.23 11.04
CA GLU A 149 -7.97 -15.20 11.83
C GLU A 149 -9.36 -14.90 11.25
N ILE A 150 -9.46 -14.80 9.91
CA ILE A 150 -10.74 -14.47 9.25
C ILE A 150 -11.75 -15.62 9.25
N ARG A 151 -11.33 -16.88 9.41
CA ARG A 151 -12.26 -18.03 9.55
C ARG A 151 -13.22 -17.87 10.72
N GLY A 152 -12.76 -17.27 11.83
CA GLY A 152 -13.60 -16.94 12.99
C GLY A 152 -14.56 -15.76 12.78
N MET A 153 -14.47 -15.04 11.65
CA MET A 153 -15.35 -13.91 11.35
C MET A 153 -16.60 -14.38 10.59
N ALA A 154 -17.76 -13.82 10.95
CA ALA A 154 -18.99 -14.00 10.17
C ALA A 154 -18.80 -13.57 8.70
N SER A 155 -19.36 -14.33 7.75
CA SER A 155 -19.14 -14.11 6.31
C SER A 155 -19.38 -12.66 5.85
N GLY A 156 -20.49 -12.03 6.28
CA GLY A 156 -20.77 -10.63 5.95
C GLY A 156 -19.71 -9.62 6.45
N SER A 157 -18.87 -9.97 7.43
CA SER A 157 -17.71 -9.18 7.84
C SER A 157 -16.49 -9.46 6.96
N ARG A 158 -16.32 -10.68 6.45
CA ARG A 158 -15.29 -11.05 5.46
C ARG A 158 -15.55 -10.37 4.12
N THR A 159 -16.79 -10.39 3.62
CA THR A 159 -17.20 -9.62 2.43
C THR A 159 -16.89 -8.13 2.57
N LYS A 160 -17.15 -7.53 3.75
CA LYS A 160 -16.82 -6.12 4.04
C LYS A 160 -15.31 -5.88 4.09
N LEU A 161 -14.52 -6.83 4.60
CA LEU A 161 -13.05 -6.77 4.56
C LEU A 161 -12.56 -6.71 3.12
N TYR A 162 -12.98 -7.65 2.27
CA TYR A 162 -12.57 -7.70 0.85
C TYR A 162 -13.03 -6.47 0.07
N ALA A 163 -14.29 -6.05 0.23
CA ALA A 163 -14.80 -4.81 -0.37
C ALA A 163 -13.98 -3.58 0.08
N SER A 164 -13.45 -3.56 1.30
CA SER A 164 -12.56 -2.49 1.76
C SER A 164 -11.20 -2.48 1.09
N LEU A 165 -10.72 -3.62 0.57
CA LEU A 165 -9.47 -3.70 -0.19
C LEU A 165 -9.64 -3.06 -1.57
N VAL A 166 -10.72 -3.45 -2.28
CA VAL A 166 -11.09 -2.88 -3.58
C VAL A 166 -11.33 -1.37 -3.48
N ARG A 167 -12.09 -0.92 -2.47
CA ARG A 167 -12.36 0.51 -2.28
C ARG A 167 -11.07 1.32 -2.09
N ARG A 168 -10.02 0.74 -1.51
CA ARG A 168 -8.69 1.34 -1.33
C ARG A 168 -7.78 1.22 -2.56
N GLY A 169 -8.18 0.47 -3.60
CA GLY A 169 -7.41 0.26 -4.83
C GLY A 169 -6.20 -0.65 -4.67
N PHE A 170 -6.33 -1.72 -3.87
CA PHE A 170 -5.27 -2.73 -3.74
C PHE A 170 -5.38 -3.79 -4.84
N HIS A 171 -4.40 -3.78 -5.74
CA HIS A 171 -4.24 -4.77 -6.80
C HIS A 171 -3.31 -5.93 -6.43
N SER A 172 -2.63 -5.83 -5.28
CA SER A 172 -1.77 -6.87 -4.71
C SER A 172 -2.38 -7.43 -3.43
N LEU A 173 -2.22 -8.72 -3.14
CA LEU A 173 -2.76 -9.39 -1.96
C LEU A 173 -1.81 -10.48 -1.44
N VAL A 174 -1.52 -10.48 -0.13
CA VAL A 174 -0.87 -11.61 0.55
C VAL A 174 -1.92 -12.39 1.33
N LEU A 175 -2.01 -13.70 1.10
CA LEU A 175 -2.75 -14.65 1.91
C LEU A 175 -1.76 -15.43 2.78
N LEU A 176 -1.94 -15.39 4.10
CA LEU A 176 -1.11 -16.10 5.07
C LEU A 176 -1.90 -17.25 5.69
N GLY A 177 -1.41 -18.48 5.53
CA GLY A 177 -2.01 -19.68 6.13
C GLY A 177 -3.38 -20.04 5.56
N ALA A 178 -3.59 -19.80 4.26
CA ALA A 178 -4.78 -20.23 3.54
C ALA A 178 -4.83 -21.76 3.40
N ALA A 179 -6.03 -22.30 3.23
CA ALA A 179 -6.29 -23.68 2.84
C ALA A 179 -7.47 -23.72 1.86
N ASP A 180 -7.74 -24.88 1.25
CA ASP A 180 -8.80 -25.06 0.25
C ASP A 180 -10.20 -24.59 0.74
N GLU A 181 -10.48 -24.69 2.04
CA GLU A 181 -11.73 -24.20 2.65
C GLU A 181 -11.91 -22.68 2.60
N ASP A 182 -10.83 -21.90 2.44
CA ASP A 182 -10.89 -20.44 2.28
C ASP A 182 -11.19 -20.02 0.83
N ILE A 183 -10.90 -20.89 -0.15
CA ILE A 183 -10.98 -20.56 -1.58
C ILE A 183 -12.41 -20.18 -2.00
N PRO A 184 -13.49 -20.92 -1.66
CA PRO A 184 -14.85 -20.53 -2.02
C PRO A 184 -15.26 -19.14 -1.49
N GLU A 185 -14.77 -18.74 -0.30
CA GLU A 185 -15.06 -17.41 0.25
C GLU A 185 -14.31 -16.30 -0.51
N LEU A 186 -13.11 -16.58 -1.04
CA LEU A 186 -12.42 -15.67 -1.94
C LEU A 186 -13.18 -15.56 -3.28
N THR A 187 -13.53 -16.70 -3.90
CA THR A 187 -14.22 -16.76 -5.20
C THR A 187 -15.61 -16.10 -5.17
N HIS A 188 -16.39 -16.30 -4.10
CA HIS A 188 -17.77 -15.81 -4.00
C HIS A 188 -17.92 -14.55 -3.14
N GLY A 189 -17.15 -14.42 -2.06
CA GLY A 189 -17.16 -13.27 -1.15
C GLY A 189 -16.31 -12.09 -1.63
N PHE A 190 -15.46 -12.29 -2.63
CA PHE A 190 -14.66 -11.24 -3.27
C PHE A 190 -14.75 -11.32 -4.82
N PRO A 191 -15.96 -11.19 -5.43
CA PRO A 191 -16.17 -11.39 -6.87
C PRO A 191 -15.45 -10.37 -7.76
N MET A 192 -15.01 -9.24 -7.22
CA MET A 192 -14.20 -8.25 -7.94
C MET A 192 -12.72 -8.65 -8.03
N ALA A 193 -12.25 -9.66 -7.28
CA ALA A 193 -10.85 -10.09 -7.29
C ALA A 193 -10.40 -10.51 -8.69
N GLN A 194 -11.25 -11.25 -9.41
CA GLN A 194 -11.04 -11.73 -10.78
C GLN A 194 -10.46 -10.68 -11.76
N ARG A 195 -10.85 -9.41 -11.62
CA ARG A 195 -10.44 -8.30 -12.51
C ARG A 195 -9.64 -7.19 -11.82
N HIS A 196 -9.32 -7.35 -10.53
CA HIS A 196 -8.70 -6.31 -9.71
C HIS A 196 -7.38 -6.77 -9.08
N ILE A 197 -7.25 -8.05 -8.75
CA ILE A 197 -6.00 -8.61 -8.23
C ILE A 197 -5.12 -9.00 -9.40
N HIS A 198 -3.96 -8.36 -9.43
CA HIS A 198 -2.89 -8.50 -10.41
C HIS A 198 -1.70 -9.28 -9.85
N SER A 199 -1.54 -9.23 -8.52
CA SER A 199 -0.40 -9.76 -7.79
C SER A 199 -0.87 -10.52 -6.54
N LEU A 200 -0.49 -11.78 -6.42
CA LEU A 200 -0.92 -12.68 -5.34
C LEU A 200 0.29 -13.35 -4.71
N SER A 201 0.31 -13.36 -3.38
CA SER A 201 1.32 -14.04 -2.58
C SER A 201 0.67 -15.01 -1.62
N LEU A 202 0.96 -16.30 -1.77
CA LEU A 202 0.52 -17.36 -0.87
C LEU A 202 1.67 -17.72 0.06
N ARG A 203 1.50 -17.51 1.37
CA ARG A 203 2.56 -17.69 2.37
C ARG A 203 2.15 -18.67 3.45
N CYS A 204 2.94 -19.72 3.64
CA CYS A 204 2.71 -20.83 4.58
C CYS A 204 1.29 -21.44 4.44
N CYS A 205 0.79 -21.53 3.20
CA CYS A 205 -0.55 -22.01 2.89
C CYS A 205 -0.56 -23.54 2.70
N SER A 206 -1.58 -24.20 3.22
CA SER A 206 -1.90 -25.61 2.97
C SER A 206 -3.01 -25.71 1.92
N VAL A 207 -2.79 -25.04 0.78
CA VAL A 207 -3.67 -25.09 -0.40
C VAL A 207 -3.15 -26.19 -1.31
N THR A 208 -4.03 -27.08 -1.76
CA THR A 208 -3.68 -28.19 -2.67
C THR A 208 -3.61 -27.71 -4.12
N ASP A 209 -3.04 -28.52 -5.00
CA ASP A 209 -3.01 -28.31 -6.46
C ASP A 209 -4.38 -27.86 -7.02
N ARG A 210 -5.46 -28.53 -6.60
CA ARG A 210 -6.84 -28.23 -7.04
C ARG A 210 -7.37 -26.92 -6.47
N GLY A 211 -7.04 -26.60 -5.22
CA GLY A 211 -7.38 -25.32 -4.60
C GLY A 211 -6.68 -24.15 -5.29
N LEU A 212 -5.44 -24.35 -5.70
CA LEU A 212 -4.61 -23.39 -6.42
C LEU A 212 -5.09 -23.17 -7.86
N GLU A 213 -5.37 -24.24 -8.60
CA GLU A 213 -6.02 -24.21 -9.93
C GLU A 213 -7.33 -23.39 -9.86
N THR A 214 -8.22 -23.74 -8.93
CA THR A 214 -9.51 -23.04 -8.74
C THR A 214 -9.33 -21.55 -8.43
N LEU A 215 -8.30 -21.18 -7.68
CA LEU A 215 -7.98 -19.79 -7.34
C LEU A 215 -7.48 -19.01 -8.56
N LEU A 216 -6.64 -19.61 -9.40
CA LEU A 216 -6.06 -18.96 -10.57
C LEU A 216 -7.03 -18.86 -11.76
N ASP A 217 -7.95 -19.82 -11.90
CA ASP A 217 -9.10 -19.73 -12.81
C ASP A 217 -10.02 -18.55 -12.45
N HIS A 218 -10.18 -18.27 -11.15
CA HIS A 218 -10.90 -17.10 -10.69
C HIS A 218 -10.12 -15.81 -10.96
N LEU A 219 -8.81 -15.76 -10.65
CA LEU A 219 -7.97 -14.55 -10.74
C LEU A 219 -7.43 -14.30 -12.15
N GLN A 220 -8.34 -14.07 -13.11
CA GLN A 220 -8.01 -13.95 -14.54
C GLN A 220 -7.12 -12.76 -14.93
N ALA A 221 -7.01 -11.74 -14.07
CA ALA A 221 -6.13 -10.58 -14.26
C ALA A 221 -4.75 -10.72 -13.57
N LEU A 222 -4.44 -11.87 -12.99
CA LEU A 222 -3.17 -12.12 -12.31
C LEU A 222 -2.00 -12.22 -13.30
N PHE A 223 -0.90 -11.53 -12.98
CA PHE A 223 0.37 -11.62 -13.70
C PHE A 223 1.62 -11.71 -12.78
N GLU A 224 1.48 -11.49 -11.48
CA GLU A 224 2.52 -11.78 -10.48
C GLU A 224 2.02 -12.84 -9.49
N LEU A 225 2.82 -13.89 -9.27
CA LEU A 225 2.52 -14.97 -8.32
C LEU A 225 3.74 -15.29 -7.45
N GLU A 226 3.58 -15.23 -6.13
CA GLU A 226 4.55 -15.70 -5.15
C GLU A 226 3.96 -16.89 -4.38
N LEU A 227 4.66 -18.03 -4.38
CA LEU A 227 4.37 -19.20 -3.55
C LEU A 227 5.52 -19.37 -2.55
N ALA A 228 5.25 -19.16 -1.26
CA ALA A 228 6.25 -19.24 -0.20
C ALA A 228 5.82 -20.24 0.88
N GLY A 229 6.54 -21.35 1.04
CA GLY A 229 6.23 -22.40 2.03
C GLY A 229 4.89 -23.10 1.78
N CYS A 230 4.49 -23.22 0.51
CA CYS A 230 3.28 -23.92 0.08
C CYS A 230 3.61 -25.39 -0.20
N ASN A 231 3.63 -26.21 0.85
CA ASN A 231 4.13 -27.60 0.79
C ASN A 231 3.13 -28.61 0.21
N GLU A 232 1.83 -28.28 0.20
CA GLU A 232 0.78 -29.14 -0.39
C GLU A 232 0.62 -28.93 -1.91
N VAL A 233 1.41 -28.02 -2.50
CA VAL A 233 1.48 -27.77 -3.94
C VAL A 233 2.59 -28.64 -4.54
N THR A 234 2.25 -29.43 -5.55
CA THR A 234 3.17 -30.29 -6.31
C THR A 234 3.47 -29.69 -7.68
N GLU A 235 4.32 -30.35 -8.46
CA GLU A 235 4.59 -29.98 -9.85
C GLU A 235 3.31 -29.94 -10.71
N ALA A 236 2.31 -30.79 -10.43
CA ALA A 236 1.04 -30.80 -11.14
C ALA A 236 0.22 -29.52 -10.88
N GLY A 237 0.13 -29.09 -9.62
CA GLY A 237 -0.49 -27.81 -9.27
C GLY A 237 0.29 -26.62 -9.82
N LEU A 238 1.62 -26.69 -9.81
CA LEU A 238 2.45 -25.67 -10.44
C LEU A 238 2.17 -25.56 -11.95
N TRP A 239 2.07 -26.67 -12.68
CA TRP A 239 1.72 -26.65 -14.12
C TRP A 239 0.38 -25.95 -14.38
N ALA A 240 -0.64 -26.16 -13.55
CA ALA A 240 -1.90 -25.43 -13.61
C ALA A 240 -1.72 -23.91 -13.37
N CYS A 241 -0.67 -23.51 -12.65
CA CYS A 241 -0.32 -22.09 -12.45
C CYS A 241 0.33 -21.44 -13.65
N LEU A 242 1.02 -22.20 -14.53
CA LEU A 242 1.87 -21.66 -15.61
C LEU A 242 1.06 -21.12 -16.80
N THR A 243 0.17 -20.18 -16.52
CA THR A 243 -0.61 -19.47 -17.55
C THR A 243 0.26 -18.38 -18.20
N PRO A 244 0.23 -18.21 -19.54
CA PRO A 244 1.13 -17.30 -20.27
C PRO A 244 0.91 -15.80 -20.00
N ARG A 245 0.01 -15.48 -19.06
CA ARG A 245 -0.21 -14.13 -18.50
C ARG A 245 0.78 -13.78 -17.40
N ILE A 246 1.41 -14.77 -16.76
CA ILE A 246 2.35 -14.55 -15.66
C ILE A 246 3.66 -13.99 -16.20
N VAL A 247 4.10 -12.88 -15.59
CA VAL A 247 5.29 -12.10 -15.94
C VAL A 247 6.30 -12.08 -14.78
N SER A 248 5.84 -12.23 -13.53
CA SER A 248 6.70 -12.45 -12.36
C SER A 248 6.24 -13.70 -11.60
N LEU A 249 7.16 -14.63 -11.37
CA LEU A 249 6.93 -15.85 -10.59
C LEU A 249 8.03 -16.00 -9.53
N SER A 250 7.64 -16.09 -8.26
CA SER A 250 8.55 -16.38 -7.15
C SER A 250 8.13 -17.65 -6.43
N LEU A 251 9.05 -18.62 -6.35
CA LEU A 251 8.88 -19.87 -5.63
C LEU A 251 9.91 -19.92 -4.50
N SER A 252 9.48 -20.12 -3.26
CA SER A 252 10.36 -20.12 -2.09
C SER A 252 9.94 -21.14 -1.05
N ASP A 253 10.87 -21.93 -0.54
CA ASP A 253 10.62 -22.97 0.47
C ASP A 253 9.50 -23.97 0.11
N CYS A 254 9.22 -24.16 -1.19
CA CYS A 254 8.34 -25.22 -1.69
C CYS A 254 9.13 -26.52 -1.84
N ILE A 255 8.79 -27.53 -1.04
CA ILE A 255 9.55 -28.80 -0.97
C ILE A 255 9.29 -29.76 -2.14
N ASN A 256 8.13 -29.66 -2.80
CA ASN A 256 7.69 -30.57 -3.86
C ASN A 256 7.93 -30.00 -5.29
N VAL A 257 8.99 -29.20 -5.46
CA VAL A 257 9.37 -28.55 -6.72
C VAL A 257 10.80 -28.93 -7.07
N ALA A 258 11.00 -29.58 -8.23
CA ALA A 258 12.31 -30.02 -8.72
C ALA A 258 12.64 -29.42 -10.10
N ASP A 259 13.66 -29.98 -10.78
CA ASP A 259 14.16 -29.48 -12.07
C ASP A 259 13.09 -29.47 -13.19
N GLU A 260 12.18 -30.46 -13.19
CA GLU A 260 11.11 -30.58 -14.19
C GLU A 260 10.11 -29.42 -14.14
N ALA A 261 9.78 -28.94 -12.93
CA ALA A 261 9.00 -27.73 -12.74
C ALA A 261 9.65 -26.48 -13.36
N VAL A 262 10.98 -26.35 -13.29
CA VAL A 262 11.71 -25.25 -13.93
C VAL A 262 11.72 -25.39 -15.45
N GLY A 263 11.83 -26.61 -15.96
CA GLY A 263 11.66 -26.92 -17.38
C GLY A 263 10.29 -26.49 -17.91
N ALA A 264 9.22 -26.77 -17.16
CA ALA A 264 7.87 -26.34 -17.48
C ALA A 264 7.73 -24.80 -17.44
N VAL A 265 8.30 -24.12 -16.44
CA VAL A 265 8.33 -22.63 -16.37
C VAL A 265 8.97 -22.04 -17.63
N ALA A 266 10.14 -22.55 -18.03
CA ALA A 266 10.86 -22.08 -19.22
C ALA A 266 10.07 -22.27 -20.52
N GLN A 267 9.27 -23.33 -20.64
CA GLN A 267 8.49 -23.62 -21.85
C GLN A 267 7.14 -22.89 -21.89
N LEU A 268 6.44 -22.79 -20.75
CA LEU A 268 5.05 -22.32 -20.69
C LEU A 268 4.91 -20.80 -20.45
N LEU A 269 5.95 -20.13 -19.91
CA LEU A 269 5.96 -18.70 -19.63
C LEU A 269 6.94 -17.94 -20.57
N PRO A 270 6.59 -17.72 -21.85
CA PRO A 270 7.47 -17.05 -22.82
C PRO A 270 7.68 -15.55 -22.55
N SER A 271 6.81 -14.95 -21.74
CA SER A 271 6.82 -13.52 -21.36
C SER A 271 7.35 -13.27 -19.95
N LEU A 272 7.95 -14.28 -19.30
CA LEU A 272 8.46 -14.18 -17.95
C LEU A 272 9.65 -13.20 -17.89
N TYR A 273 9.52 -12.18 -17.04
CA TYR A 273 10.54 -11.14 -16.81
C TYR A 273 11.26 -11.33 -15.49
N GLU A 274 10.57 -11.86 -14.47
CA GLU A 274 11.14 -12.12 -13.15
C GLU A 274 10.87 -13.56 -12.75
N PHE A 275 11.94 -14.29 -12.40
CA PHE A 275 11.85 -15.64 -11.87
C PHE A 275 12.78 -15.79 -10.67
N SER A 276 12.18 -15.84 -9.48
CA SER A 276 12.88 -16.06 -8.22
C SER A 276 12.64 -17.49 -7.76
N LEU A 277 13.70 -18.21 -7.40
CA LEU A 277 13.63 -19.61 -7.03
C LEU A 277 14.55 -19.91 -5.83
N GLN A 278 13.94 -20.22 -4.70
CA GLN A 278 14.58 -20.79 -3.51
C GLN A 278 13.98 -22.18 -3.27
N ALA A 279 14.56 -23.19 -3.90
CA ALA A 279 14.12 -24.58 -3.84
C ALA A 279 15.25 -25.51 -3.36
N TYR A 280 14.88 -26.59 -2.69
CA TYR A 280 15.83 -27.54 -2.07
C TYR A 280 16.30 -28.67 -3.01
N HIS A 281 15.59 -28.87 -4.12
CA HIS A 281 15.74 -30.00 -5.03
C HIS A 281 16.04 -29.58 -6.48
N VAL A 282 16.41 -28.32 -6.68
CA VAL A 282 16.75 -27.77 -8.00
C VAL A 282 18.27 -27.71 -8.17
N THR A 283 18.75 -28.17 -9.32
CA THR A 283 20.17 -28.25 -9.68
C THR A 283 20.51 -27.26 -10.79
N ASP A 284 21.81 -27.00 -11.00
CA ASP A 284 22.28 -26.13 -12.09
C ASP A 284 21.86 -26.63 -13.49
N ALA A 285 21.50 -27.93 -13.63
CA ALA A 285 20.98 -28.48 -14.89
C ALA A 285 19.65 -27.81 -15.29
N ALA A 286 18.80 -27.44 -14.32
CA ALA A 286 17.53 -26.75 -14.59
C ALA A 286 17.71 -25.37 -15.26
N LEU A 287 18.84 -24.70 -15.03
CA LEU A 287 19.16 -23.43 -15.70
C LEU A 287 19.36 -23.62 -17.20
N GLY A 288 19.76 -24.82 -17.64
CA GLY A 288 19.88 -25.20 -19.04
C GLY A 288 18.55 -25.27 -19.79
N TYR A 289 17.41 -25.31 -19.10
CA TYR A 289 16.09 -25.27 -19.75
C TYR A 289 15.72 -23.86 -20.26
N PHE A 290 16.28 -22.80 -19.70
CA PHE A 290 16.01 -21.44 -20.17
C PHE A 290 16.77 -21.13 -21.45
N SER A 291 16.05 -20.66 -22.48
CA SER A 291 16.70 -20.19 -23.71
C SER A 291 17.61 -18.99 -23.45
N ALA A 292 18.62 -18.79 -24.30
CA ALA A 292 19.52 -17.61 -24.25
C ALA A 292 18.75 -16.26 -24.27
N LYS A 293 17.55 -16.25 -24.86
CA LYS A 293 16.68 -15.07 -24.92
C LYS A 293 15.94 -14.82 -23.59
N GLN A 294 15.51 -15.86 -22.90
CA GLN A 294 14.84 -15.75 -21.58
C GLN A 294 15.86 -15.43 -20.48
N SER A 295 16.99 -16.13 -20.44
CA SER A 295 18.08 -15.86 -19.47
C SER A 295 18.64 -14.43 -19.56
N SER A 296 18.50 -13.76 -20.70
CA SER A 296 18.84 -12.32 -20.86
C SER A 296 17.80 -11.37 -20.27
N SER A 297 16.55 -11.81 -20.09
CA SER A 297 15.44 -11.00 -19.54
C SER A 297 15.11 -11.33 -18.09
N LEU A 298 15.47 -12.53 -17.63
CA LEU A 298 15.14 -13.03 -16.30
C LEU A 298 16.13 -12.52 -15.25
N THR A 299 15.62 -11.79 -14.27
CA THR A 299 16.37 -11.54 -13.02
C THR A 299 16.31 -12.79 -12.15
N PHE A 300 17.28 -13.69 -12.31
CA PHE A 300 17.38 -14.89 -11.49
C PHE A 300 18.04 -14.56 -10.15
N LEU A 301 17.33 -14.80 -9.05
CA LEU A 301 17.82 -14.66 -7.68
C LEU A 301 17.92 -16.04 -7.01
N PRO A 302 19.02 -16.79 -7.24
CA PRO A 302 19.26 -18.03 -6.53
C PRO A 302 19.69 -17.72 -5.10
N TYR A 303 18.72 -17.71 -4.18
CA TYR A 303 19.00 -17.86 -2.77
C TYR A 303 19.40 -19.31 -2.51
N PHE A 304 20.63 -19.66 -2.90
CA PHE A 304 21.27 -20.91 -2.50
C PHE A 304 21.31 -20.98 -0.98
N CYS A 305 20.38 -21.72 -0.38
CA CYS A 305 20.55 -22.25 0.96
C CYS A 305 21.72 -23.23 0.87
N CYS A 306 22.91 -22.74 1.20
CA CYS A 306 24.15 -23.50 1.11
C CYS A 306 24.06 -24.71 2.05
N LYS A 307 23.68 -25.87 1.51
CA LYS A 307 24.10 -27.15 2.10
C LYS A 307 25.61 -27.22 1.94
N VAL A 308 26.31 -26.77 2.98
CA VAL A 308 27.66 -27.22 3.27
C VAL A 308 27.56 -28.74 3.47
N GLN A 309 27.91 -29.49 2.44
CA GLN A 309 28.19 -30.92 2.58
C GLN A 309 29.63 -31.05 3.09
N GLU A 310 29.76 -31.46 4.34
CA GLU A 310 30.88 -32.29 4.78
C GLU A 310 30.58 -33.77 4.44
#